data_AF-A0A4D6MZY6-F1
#
_entry.id   AF-A0A4D6MZY6-F1
#
_cell.length_a   1.000
_cell.length_b   1.000
_cell.length_c   1.000
_cell.angle_alpha   90.00
_cell.angle_beta   90.00
_cell.angle_gamma   90.00
#
_symmetry.space_group_name_H-M   'P 1'
#
loop_
_entity.id
_entity.type
_entity.pdbx_description
1 polymer ?
#
loop_
_entity_poly.entity_id
_entity_poly.type
_entity_poly.pdbx_seq_one_letter_code
_entity_poly.pdbx_strand_id
1 'polypeptide(L)'
;MSTFSSSESTESERSKDRLLGDEGTSSMAGTSGMPVEVVSEVWEDPPEELEESNWPAKGGYGWVAGDVRDQSSLFRWSRLLNSWLNCTPVISKGVSRGIVSLERVSAIDRVCHGQEGATEKFFYMYMCHFSQLHVRLPLDDFTMGVLRALNVAPTQLHPNSWAYLQAFRILCQSLYLEPTPYAFLYFYDTRPRRSVTWLSLISRPSISRLDAFSQSFKHFKDGYFKVVVKKGGKSHFLNADGSTKFPFSWTNNPSRYKDMGVEELSAGDKEVVGMFVEVCG
;
A
#
# COMPACT_ATOMS: atom_id res chain seq x y z
N MET A 1 10.98 56.60 -3.91
CA MET A 1 10.57 57.43 -2.76
C MET A 1 10.14 56.48 -1.64
N SER A 2 10.83 56.57 -0.51
CA SER A 2 10.52 56.08 0.86
C SER A 2 10.53 54.54 1.08
N THR A 3 11.54 53.88 1.68
CA THR A 3 12.11 53.84 3.07
C THR A 3 11.09 53.42 4.14
N PHE A 4 11.27 52.35 4.93
CA PHE A 4 12.14 52.13 6.13
C PHE A 4 12.48 50.60 6.26
N SER A 5 13.70 50.08 6.52
CA SER A 5 14.70 50.14 7.63
C SER A 5 14.28 49.45 8.95
N SER A 6 14.80 48.24 9.26
CA SER A 6 15.90 47.87 10.21
C SER A 6 15.40 47.67 11.67
N SER A 7 15.78 46.63 12.44
CA SER A 7 17.11 46.40 13.03
C SER A 7 17.33 44.99 13.64
N GLU A 8 18.58 44.52 13.59
CA GLU A 8 19.18 43.43 14.37
C GLU A 8 19.49 43.84 15.83
N SER A 9 19.69 42.83 16.70
CA SER A 9 20.95 42.55 17.43
C SER A 9 20.82 42.16 18.92
N THR A 10 21.83 41.39 19.30
CA THR A 10 22.16 40.54 20.45
C THR A 10 22.67 41.27 21.71
N GLU A 11 22.58 40.62 22.88
CA GLU A 11 23.59 40.51 23.99
C GLU A 11 22.87 39.94 25.25
N SER A 12 23.34 39.01 26.09
CA SER A 12 24.63 38.62 26.69
C SER A 12 24.78 39.06 28.16
N GLU A 13 24.95 38.06 29.03
CA GLU A 13 25.71 38.01 30.30
C GLU A 13 25.30 38.75 31.62
N ARG A 14 24.95 37.92 32.63
CA ARG A 14 25.67 37.61 33.90
C ARG A 14 25.92 38.70 34.98
N SER A 15 25.38 38.43 36.19
CA SER A 15 26.00 38.71 37.54
C SER A 15 25.04 38.18 38.64
N LYS A 16 25.30 37.14 39.46
CA LYS A 16 26.21 36.95 40.62
C LYS A 16 26.19 38.10 41.65
N ASP A 17 25.57 37.94 42.83
CA ASP A 17 26.19 37.51 44.10
C ASP A 17 25.31 37.74 45.37
N ARG A 18 25.36 36.74 46.27
CA ARG A 18 25.50 36.79 47.76
C ARG A 18 24.37 37.34 48.68
N LEU A 19 23.80 36.48 49.56
CA LEU A 19 24.11 36.26 51.02
C LEU A 19 23.26 37.20 51.93
N LEU A 20 22.62 36.90 53.07
CA LEU A 20 22.63 35.86 54.13
C LEU A 20 21.35 36.02 54.99
N GLY A 21 20.99 35.00 55.79
CA GLY A 21 20.19 35.12 57.03
C GLY A 21 18.99 34.15 57.08
N ASP A 22 19.12 32.93 57.61
CA ASP A 22 18.87 32.54 59.04
C ASP A 22 17.37 32.65 59.40
N GLU A 23 16.64 31.75 60.08
CA GLU A 23 16.83 30.44 60.70
C GLU A 23 15.36 29.97 60.96
N GLY A 24 15.01 28.67 60.91
CA GLY A 24 13.62 28.28 61.20
C GLY A 24 13.22 26.84 60.92
N THR A 25 13.56 25.97 61.87
CA THR A 25 13.21 24.57 62.07
C THR A 25 11.75 24.19 61.72
N SER A 26 11.53 23.12 60.93
CA SER A 26 10.92 21.86 61.41
C SER A 26 10.34 20.95 60.31
N SER A 27 10.40 19.65 60.64
CA SER A 27 9.62 18.52 60.13
C SER A 27 10.24 17.68 59.00
N MET A 28 9.93 16.40 59.11
CA MET A 28 10.74 15.23 58.84
C MET A 28 9.99 14.41 57.82
N ALA A 29 10.62 14.06 56.69
CA ALA A 29 10.26 12.90 55.89
C ALA A 29 11.40 12.62 54.91
N GLY A 30 12.22 11.62 55.23
CA GLY A 30 13.16 11.07 54.28
C GLY A 30 12.43 10.31 53.18
N THR A 31 12.91 10.46 51.95
CA THR A 31 13.07 9.31 51.04
C THR A 31 14.05 9.72 49.95
N SER A 32 15.21 9.07 50.00
CA SER A 32 16.22 9.07 48.95
C SER A 32 15.58 8.59 47.64
N GLY A 33 15.29 9.51 46.72
CA GLY A 33 14.90 9.18 45.36
C GLY A 33 16.14 8.74 44.58
N MET A 34 16.30 7.43 44.40
CA MET A 34 17.21 6.87 43.41
C MET A 34 16.87 7.41 42.01
N PRO A 35 17.84 7.69 41.14
CA PRO A 35 17.53 7.98 39.75
C PRO A 35 16.90 6.71 39.17
N VAL A 36 15.70 6.86 38.61
CA VAL A 36 15.04 5.79 37.87
C VAL A 36 15.92 5.55 36.64
N GLU A 37 16.71 4.48 36.66
CA GLU A 37 17.22 3.88 35.44
C GLU A 37 16.00 3.51 34.61
N VAL A 38 15.78 4.25 33.52
CA VAL A 38 14.90 3.81 32.45
C VAL A 38 15.56 2.58 31.87
N VAL A 39 15.15 1.41 32.38
CA VAL A 39 15.39 0.13 31.73
C VAL A 39 14.73 0.26 30.37
N SER A 40 15.54 0.46 29.33
CA SER A 40 15.11 0.19 27.97
C SER A 40 14.84 -1.31 27.93
N GLU A 41 13.59 -1.69 28.13
CA GLU A 41 13.16 -3.05 27.87
C GLU A 41 13.53 -3.37 26.42
N VAL A 42 14.54 -4.22 26.27
CA VAL A 42 14.84 -4.89 25.01
C VAL A 42 13.72 -5.91 24.87
N TRP A 43 12.60 -5.47 24.30
CA TRP A 43 11.45 -6.32 24.05
C TRP A 43 11.82 -7.30 22.94
N GLU A 44 12.31 -8.47 23.33
CA GLU A 44 12.54 -9.60 22.43
C GLU A 44 11.20 -10.10 21.87
N ASP A 45 11.23 -10.49 20.60
CA ASP A 45 10.04 -10.88 19.85
C ASP A 45 9.46 -12.23 20.33
N PRO A 46 8.15 -12.51 20.10
CA PRO A 46 7.50 -13.73 20.59
C PRO A 46 8.15 -15.02 20.03
N PRO A 47 8.38 -16.07 20.85
CA PRO A 47 9.03 -17.31 20.43
C PRO A 47 8.42 -17.98 19.19
N GLU A 48 7.10 -17.89 19.02
CA GLU A 48 6.36 -18.47 17.88
C GLU A 48 6.83 -17.89 16.53
N GLU A 49 7.20 -16.61 16.48
CA GLU A 49 7.64 -15.94 15.25
C GLU A 49 9.05 -16.40 14.83
N LEU A 50 9.89 -16.80 15.80
CA LEU A 50 11.20 -17.39 15.56
C LEU A 50 11.10 -18.83 15.09
N GLU A 51 10.21 -19.63 15.69
CA GLU A 51 9.94 -21.01 15.25
C GLU A 51 9.42 -21.06 13.81
N GLU A 52 8.57 -20.10 13.42
CA GLU A 52 8.06 -20.00 12.05
C GLU A 52 9.17 -19.88 10.99
N SER A 53 10.31 -19.28 11.35
CA SER A 53 11.43 -19.06 10.44
C SER A 53 12.17 -20.35 10.08
N ASN A 54 11.97 -21.43 10.84
CA ASN A 54 12.61 -22.73 10.60
C ASN A 54 11.80 -23.65 9.68
N TRP A 55 10.57 -23.29 9.30
CA TRP A 55 9.75 -24.10 8.40
C TRP A 55 10.30 -24.11 6.96
N PRO A 56 10.07 -25.20 6.21
CA PRO A 56 10.48 -25.26 4.81
C PRO A 56 9.68 -24.28 3.96
N ALA A 57 10.32 -23.78 2.89
CA ALA A 57 9.66 -22.91 1.92
C ALA A 57 8.48 -23.62 1.23
N LYS A 58 7.40 -22.88 0.96
CA LYS A 58 6.23 -23.43 0.26
C LYS A 58 6.58 -23.87 -1.16
N GLY A 59 6.19 -25.09 -1.51
CA GLY A 59 6.32 -25.66 -2.86
C GLY A 59 5.22 -25.20 -3.83
N GLY A 60 5.33 -25.56 -5.11
CA GLY A 60 4.29 -25.31 -6.13
C GLY A 60 4.40 -23.96 -6.87
N TYR A 61 5.32 -23.09 -6.48
CA TYR A 61 5.51 -21.76 -7.05
C TYR A 61 6.65 -21.65 -8.07
N GLY A 62 7.14 -22.76 -8.61
CA GLY A 62 8.29 -22.78 -9.55
C GLY A 62 8.08 -21.98 -10.85
N TRP A 63 6.83 -21.67 -11.20
CA TRP A 63 6.46 -20.81 -12.34
C TRP A 63 6.69 -19.31 -12.08
N VAL A 64 6.85 -18.91 -10.81
CA VAL A 64 7.14 -17.54 -10.39
C VAL A 64 8.64 -17.26 -10.50
N ALA A 65 9.00 -16.08 -10.98
CA ALA A 65 10.38 -15.62 -11.06
C ALA A 65 11.08 -15.65 -9.68
N GLY A 66 12.38 -15.98 -9.67
CA GLY A 66 13.16 -16.11 -8.44
C GLY A 66 13.18 -14.81 -7.63
N ASP A 67 13.29 -13.66 -8.30
CA ASP A 67 13.31 -12.34 -7.67
C ASP A 67 12.00 -11.93 -6.98
N VAL A 68 10.91 -12.70 -7.14
CA VAL A 68 9.68 -12.59 -6.36
C VAL A 68 9.69 -13.60 -5.22
N ARG A 69 10.09 -14.85 -5.49
CA ARG A 69 10.12 -15.96 -4.51
C ARG A 69 11.13 -15.75 -3.39
N ASP A 70 12.19 -15.00 -3.65
CA ASP A 70 13.24 -14.74 -2.67
C ASP A 70 12.94 -13.52 -1.80
N GLN A 71 11.88 -12.76 -2.14
CA GLN A 71 11.51 -11.53 -1.42
C GLN A 71 10.61 -11.85 -0.24
N SER A 72 11.13 -11.57 0.95
CA SER A 72 10.35 -11.61 2.18
C SER A 72 9.76 -10.26 2.50
N SER A 73 8.67 -10.25 3.27
CA SER A 73 8.10 -9.00 3.76
C SER A 73 9.00 -8.35 4.81
N LEU A 74 9.01 -7.02 4.86
CA LEU A 74 9.49 -6.21 5.99
C LEU A 74 8.57 -6.36 7.22
N PHE A 75 7.28 -6.61 6.99
CA PHE A 75 6.26 -6.77 8.02
C PHE A 75 6.19 -8.21 8.51
N ARG A 76 7.35 -8.77 8.89
CA ARG A 76 7.42 -10.04 9.63
C ARG A 76 6.95 -9.88 11.06
N TRP A 77 7.21 -8.72 11.63
CA TRP A 77 6.90 -8.39 13.02
C TRP A 77 5.65 -7.53 13.08
N SER A 78 4.67 -7.95 13.89
CA SER A 78 3.40 -7.21 14.05
C SER A 78 3.62 -5.77 14.51
N ARG A 79 4.65 -5.51 15.32
CA ARG A 79 5.03 -4.16 15.79
C ARG A 79 5.36 -3.20 14.64
N LEU A 80 6.12 -3.66 13.65
CA LEU A 80 6.50 -2.82 12.50
C LEU A 80 5.28 -2.47 11.65
N LEU A 81 4.40 -3.46 11.42
CA LEU A 81 3.16 -3.22 10.68
C LEU A 81 2.26 -2.23 11.42
N ASN A 82 2.03 -2.45 12.72
CA ASN A 82 1.20 -1.58 13.55
C ASN A 82 1.74 -0.15 13.63
N SER A 83 3.06 0.01 13.76
CA SER A 83 3.71 1.33 13.73
C SER A 83 3.42 2.06 12.41
N TRP A 84 3.56 1.38 11.28
CA TRP A 84 3.27 1.98 9.98
C TRP A 84 1.77 2.29 9.77
N LEU A 85 0.89 1.39 10.21
CA LEU A 85 -0.57 1.56 10.12
C LEU A 85 -1.11 2.72 10.96
N ASN A 86 -0.42 3.09 12.04
CA ASN A 86 -0.78 4.26 12.85
C ASN A 86 -0.58 5.58 12.10
N CYS A 87 0.32 5.62 11.12
CA CYS A 87 0.64 6.83 10.36
C CYS A 87 0.02 6.82 8.95
N THR A 88 -0.42 5.67 8.44
CA THR A 88 -0.94 5.54 7.08
C THR A 88 -2.41 5.13 7.09
N PRO A 89 -3.33 5.95 6.56
CA PRO A 89 -4.72 5.53 6.45
C PRO A 89 -4.84 4.35 5.46
N VAL A 90 -5.56 3.30 5.81
CA VAL A 90 -5.76 2.14 4.92
C VAL A 90 -7.22 1.99 4.52
N ILE A 91 -8.14 2.31 5.42
CA ILE A 91 -9.58 2.22 5.20
C ILE A 91 -10.13 3.58 4.78
N SER A 92 -11.05 3.58 3.80
CA SER A 92 -11.77 4.78 3.36
C SER A 92 -12.55 5.43 4.51
N LYS A 93 -12.66 6.76 4.49
CA LYS A 93 -13.42 7.51 5.49
C LYS A 93 -14.89 7.05 5.50
N GLY A 94 -15.44 6.81 6.68
CA GLY A 94 -16.83 6.37 6.86
C GLY A 94 -17.05 4.86 6.69
N VAL A 95 -16.02 4.09 6.33
CA VAL A 95 -16.10 2.63 6.26
C VAL A 95 -15.70 2.00 7.59
N SER A 96 -16.45 0.99 8.02
CA SER A 96 -16.15 0.23 9.24
C SER A 96 -14.77 -0.41 9.18
N ARG A 97 -13.98 -0.29 10.25
CA ARG A 97 -12.68 -0.98 10.36
C ARG A 97 -12.83 -2.51 10.42
N GLY A 98 -14.02 -3.02 10.77
CA GLY A 98 -14.30 -4.45 10.87
C GLY A 98 -14.49 -5.18 9.53
N ILE A 99 -14.25 -4.53 8.39
CA ILE A 99 -14.33 -5.19 7.07
C ILE A 99 -13.11 -6.08 6.78
N VAL A 100 -11.94 -5.72 7.31
CA VAL A 100 -10.68 -6.45 7.13
C VAL A 100 -9.83 -6.38 8.40
N SER A 101 -8.94 -7.35 8.61
CA SER A 101 -7.74 -7.15 9.43
C SER A 101 -6.52 -7.00 8.53
N LEU A 102 -5.53 -6.25 9.02
CA LEU A 102 -4.27 -6.03 8.35
C LEU A 102 -3.22 -6.77 9.18
N GLU A 103 -2.63 -7.80 8.59
CA GLU A 103 -1.85 -8.79 9.33
C GLU A 103 -0.42 -8.91 8.80
N ARG A 104 0.49 -9.26 9.70
CA ARG A 104 1.89 -9.56 9.38
C ARG A 104 1.98 -10.71 8.37
N VAL A 105 3.14 -10.84 7.74
CA VAL A 105 3.45 -11.95 6.83
C VAL A 105 4.39 -12.90 7.55
N SER A 106 4.06 -14.19 7.57
CA SER A 106 4.92 -15.24 8.14
C SER A 106 6.27 -15.29 7.42
N ALA A 107 7.32 -15.75 8.11
CA ALA A 107 8.67 -15.87 7.58
C ALA A 107 8.75 -16.75 6.31
N ILE A 108 7.86 -17.73 6.17
CA ILE A 108 7.79 -18.63 5.00
C ILE A 108 6.87 -18.14 3.88
N ASP A 109 6.06 -17.12 4.14
CA ASP A 109 5.13 -16.58 3.15
C ASP A 109 5.84 -15.60 2.20
N ARG A 110 5.48 -15.67 0.92
CA ARG A 110 5.96 -14.79 -0.14
C ARG A 110 4.77 -14.09 -0.76
N VAL A 111 5.01 -12.94 -1.37
CA VAL A 111 3.97 -12.09 -1.94
C VAL A 111 3.12 -12.79 -3.02
N CYS A 112 3.66 -13.84 -3.65
CA CYS A 112 2.99 -14.64 -4.66
C CYS A 112 2.19 -15.83 -4.09
N HIS A 113 2.37 -16.17 -2.82
CA HIS A 113 1.72 -17.34 -2.24
C HIS A 113 0.21 -17.16 -2.15
N GLY A 114 -0.50 -18.27 -2.29
CA GLY A 114 -1.93 -18.35 -2.23
C GLY A 114 -2.45 -18.51 -0.82
N GLN A 115 -3.65 -19.07 -0.74
CA GLN A 115 -4.42 -19.18 0.50
C GLN A 115 -4.28 -20.58 1.14
N GLU A 116 -3.19 -21.31 0.85
CA GLU A 116 -2.99 -22.67 1.37
C GLU A 116 -2.96 -22.67 2.90
N GLY A 117 -3.85 -23.46 3.51
CA GLY A 117 -3.97 -23.60 4.97
C GLY A 117 -4.65 -22.42 5.66
N ALA A 118 -5.15 -21.42 4.92
CA ALA A 118 -5.81 -20.27 5.52
C ALA A 118 -7.29 -20.53 5.81
N THR A 119 -7.71 -20.19 7.03
CA THR A 119 -9.11 -20.27 7.47
C THR A 119 -9.95 -19.11 6.95
N GLU A 120 -9.33 -17.95 6.78
CA GLU A 120 -9.93 -16.73 6.26
C GLU A 120 -9.34 -16.37 4.91
N LYS A 121 -10.17 -15.78 4.04
CA LYS A 121 -9.71 -15.33 2.73
C LYS A 121 -8.87 -14.07 2.88
N PHE A 122 -7.75 -14.01 2.19
CA PHE A 122 -6.88 -12.84 2.22
C PHE A 122 -6.22 -12.60 0.86
N PHE A 123 -5.72 -11.40 0.66
CA PHE A 123 -4.84 -11.02 -0.43
C PHE A 123 -3.70 -10.15 0.11
N TYR A 124 -2.60 -10.05 -0.64
CA TYR A 124 -1.49 -9.17 -0.27
C TYR A 124 -1.66 -7.78 -0.89
N MET A 125 -1.11 -6.76 -0.22
CA MET A 125 -0.96 -5.41 -0.77
C MET A 125 0.42 -4.85 -0.39
N TYR A 126 1.04 -4.10 -1.31
CA TYR A 126 2.21 -3.27 -1.00
C TYR A 126 1.86 -2.03 -0.18
N MET A 127 2.78 -1.63 0.68
CA MET A 127 2.82 -0.39 1.44
C MET A 127 2.62 0.84 0.53
N CYS A 128 3.33 0.87 -0.60
CA CYS A 128 3.30 1.99 -1.54
C CYS A 128 1.92 2.24 -2.17
N HIS A 129 1.05 1.22 -2.24
CA HIS A 129 -0.34 1.43 -2.69
C HIS A 129 -1.06 2.44 -1.79
N PHE A 130 -0.80 2.40 -0.48
CA PHE A 130 -1.49 3.26 0.48
C PHE A 130 -0.76 4.57 0.75
N SER A 131 0.57 4.51 0.94
CA SER A 131 1.36 5.67 1.34
C SER A 131 1.71 6.61 0.20
N GLN A 132 1.87 6.10 -1.03
CA GLN A 132 2.28 6.89 -2.19
C GLN A 132 1.13 7.02 -3.21
N LEU A 133 0.40 5.93 -3.46
CA LEU A 133 -0.70 5.91 -4.44
C LEU A 133 -2.08 6.20 -3.84
N HIS A 134 -2.16 6.40 -2.52
CA HIS A 134 -3.40 6.79 -1.82
C HIS A 134 -4.59 5.86 -2.06
N VAL A 135 -4.33 4.59 -2.39
CA VAL A 135 -5.36 3.53 -2.43
C VAL A 135 -5.98 3.40 -1.04
N ARG A 136 -7.28 3.12 -0.99
CA ARG A 136 -8.02 2.86 0.25
C ARG A 136 -8.89 1.61 0.09
N LEU A 137 -9.17 0.93 1.20
CA LEU A 137 -10.06 -0.21 1.26
C LEU A 137 -11.47 0.19 1.72
N PRO A 138 -12.52 -0.50 1.24
CA PRO A 138 -12.49 -1.54 0.20
C PRO A 138 -12.10 -0.94 -1.17
N LEU A 139 -11.53 -1.79 -2.04
CA LEU A 139 -11.29 -1.38 -3.43
C LEU A 139 -12.64 -1.12 -4.10
N ASP A 140 -12.69 -0.12 -4.99
CA ASP A 140 -13.89 0.17 -5.77
C ASP A 140 -14.09 -0.84 -6.91
N ASP A 141 -15.29 -0.84 -7.49
CA ASP A 141 -15.69 -1.79 -8.52
C ASP A 141 -14.83 -1.66 -9.79
N PHE A 142 -14.39 -0.43 -10.12
CA PHE A 142 -13.45 -0.17 -11.21
C PHE A 142 -12.11 -0.88 -10.96
N THR A 143 -11.46 -0.66 -9.81
CA THR A 143 -10.16 -1.25 -9.46
C THR A 143 -10.24 -2.77 -9.44
N MET A 144 -11.26 -3.32 -8.78
CA MET A 144 -11.50 -4.78 -8.78
C MET A 144 -11.77 -5.31 -10.19
N GLY A 145 -12.47 -4.54 -11.01
CA GLY A 145 -12.73 -4.83 -12.41
C GLY A 145 -11.47 -4.91 -13.26
N VAL A 146 -10.52 -3.99 -13.10
CA VAL A 146 -9.23 -4.03 -13.80
C VAL A 146 -8.41 -5.26 -13.37
N LEU A 147 -8.31 -5.54 -12.07
CA LEU A 147 -7.61 -6.73 -11.56
C LEU A 147 -8.22 -8.03 -12.10
N ARG A 148 -9.55 -8.09 -12.17
CA ARG A 148 -10.30 -9.21 -12.74
C ARG A 148 -10.07 -9.36 -14.25
N ALA A 149 -10.13 -8.27 -15.02
CA ALA A 149 -9.88 -8.28 -16.46
C ALA A 149 -8.45 -8.74 -16.79
N LEU A 150 -7.46 -8.25 -16.03
CA LEU A 150 -6.06 -8.64 -16.15
C LEU A 150 -5.75 -10.04 -15.61
N ASN A 151 -6.68 -10.67 -14.87
CA ASN A 151 -6.49 -11.92 -14.15
C ASN A 151 -5.22 -11.92 -13.26
N VAL A 152 -5.07 -10.88 -12.44
CA VAL A 152 -3.93 -10.70 -11.53
C VAL A 152 -4.36 -10.33 -10.12
N ALA A 153 -3.56 -10.75 -9.14
CA ALA A 153 -3.70 -10.26 -7.77
C ALA A 153 -3.19 -8.82 -7.63
N PRO A 154 -3.61 -8.09 -6.57
CA PRO A 154 -3.17 -6.72 -6.35
C PRO A 154 -1.64 -6.53 -6.37
N THR A 155 -0.89 -7.43 -5.74
CA THR A 155 0.59 -7.37 -5.72
C THR A 155 1.26 -7.92 -6.97
N GLN A 156 0.52 -8.57 -7.87
CA GLN A 156 1.06 -9.01 -9.15
C GLN A 156 1.05 -7.87 -10.17
N LEU A 157 0.14 -6.89 -10.05
CA LEU A 157 0.20 -5.66 -10.84
C LEU A 157 1.33 -4.76 -10.32
N HIS A 158 2.20 -4.31 -11.21
CA HIS A 158 3.36 -3.48 -10.85
C HIS A 158 2.90 -2.11 -10.28
N PRO A 159 3.59 -1.53 -9.29
CA PRO A 159 3.20 -0.24 -8.70
C PRO A 159 3.08 0.93 -9.71
N ASN A 160 3.94 1.00 -10.72
CA ASN A 160 3.77 1.99 -11.81
C ASN A 160 2.40 1.83 -12.50
N SER A 161 1.92 0.60 -12.66
CA SER A 161 0.63 0.31 -13.29
C SER A 161 -0.54 0.62 -12.37
N TRP A 162 -0.38 0.44 -11.06
CA TRP A 162 -1.29 0.99 -10.07
C TRP A 162 -1.37 2.52 -10.10
N ALA A 163 -0.25 3.20 -10.38
CA ALA A 163 -0.24 4.66 -10.53
C ALA A 163 -1.11 5.10 -11.73
N TYR A 164 -1.00 4.43 -12.87
CA TYR A 164 -1.88 4.67 -14.03
C TYR A 164 -3.35 4.45 -13.69
N LEU A 165 -3.66 3.35 -13.00
CA LEU A 165 -5.03 3.03 -12.56
C LEU A 165 -5.58 4.15 -11.66
N GLN A 166 -4.78 4.61 -10.68
CA GLN A 166 -5.18 5.72 -9.80
C GLN A 166 -5.35 7.05 -10.54
N ALA A 167 -4.42 7.39 -11.42
CA ALA A 167 -4.50 8.62 -12.22
C ALA A 167 -5.75 8.62 -13.11
N PHE A 168 -6.02 7.52 -13.81
CA PHE A 168 -7.22 7.37 -14.64
C PHE A 168 -8.49 7.54 -13.82
N ARG A 169 -8.57 6.88 -12.66
CA ARG A 169 -9.72 6.99 -11.74
C ARG A 169 -9.98 8.44 -11.30
N ILE A 170 -8.93 9.16 -10.89
CA ILE A 170 -9.03 10.56 -10.43
C ILE A 170 -9.45 11.47 -11.58
N LEU A 171 -8.92 11.26 -12.79
CA LEU A 171 -9.31 12.03 -13.96
C LEU A 171 -10.77 11.79 -14.35
N CYS A 172 -11.23 10.54 -14.38
CA CYS A 172 -12.64 10.22 -14.61
C CYS A 172 -13.54 10.94 -13.60
N GLN A 173 -13.21 10.88 -12.31
CA GLN A 173 -13.96 11.59 -11.27
C GLN A 173 -13.97 13.11 -11.47
N SER A 174 -12.85 13.69 -11.89
CA SER A 174 -12.75 15.14 -12.15
C SER A 174 -13.54 15.57 -13.38
N LEU A 175 -13.76 14.66 -14.32
CA LEU A 175 -14.54 14.86 -15.54
C LEU A 175 -15.99 14.37 -15.40
N TYR A 176 -16.41 13.94 -14.21
CA TYR A 176 -17.74 13.35 -13.97
C TYR A 176 -18.05 12.13 -14.84
N LEU A 177 -17.01 11.39 -15.22
CA LEU A 177 -17.10 10.14 -15.97
C LEU A 177 -17.02 8.94 -15.03
N GLU A 178 -17.77 7.88 -15.36
CA GLU A 178 -17.64 6.61 -14.66
C GLU A 178 -16.45 5.82 -15.23
N PRO A 179 -15.40 5.51 -14.44
CA PRO A 179 -14.26 4.76 -14.93
C PRO A 179 -14.62 3.29 -15.14
N THR A 180 -14.29 2.74 -16.30
CA THR A 180 -14.52 1.32 -16.59
C THR A 180 -13.20 0.59 -16.88
N PRO A 181 -13.10 -0.73 -16.59
CA PRO A 181 -11.88 -1.49 -16.86
C PRO A 181 -11.46 -1.47 -18.33
N TYR A 182 -12.40 -1.55 -19.27
CA TYR A 182 -12.09 -1.61 -20.69
C TYR A 182 -11.75 -0.25 -21.29
N ALA A 183 -12.38 0.84 -20.85
CA ALA A 183 -11.93 2.18 -21.22
C ALA A 183 -10.51 2.45 -20.71
N PHE A 184 -10.17 1.99 -19.50
CA PHE A 184 -8.81 2.07 -19.00
C PHE A 184 -7.84 1.22 -19.84
N LEU A 185 -8.13 -0.07 -20.05
CA LEU A 185 -7.25 -1.00 -20.76
C LEU A 185 -7.09 -0.65 -22.25
N TYR A 186 -8.01 0.13 -22.84
CA TYR A 186 -7.83 0.67 -24.19
C TYR A 186 -6.51 1.44 -24.33
N PHE A 187 -6.06 2.14 -23.30
CA PHE A 187 -4.84 2.96 -23.34
C PHE A 187 -3.55 2.16 -23.09
N TYR A 188 -3.62 0.89 -22.70
CA TYR A 188 -2.45 0.14 -22.24
C TYR A 188 -2.37 -1.26 -22.83
N ASP A 189 -1.17 -1.64 -23.25
CA ASP A 189 -0.84 -3.02 -23.57
C ASP A 189 -0.32 -3.76 -22.33
N THR A 190 -0.47 -5.08 -22.34
CA THR A 190 0.21 -5.98 -21.41
C THR A 190 1.14 -6.92 -22.15
N ARG A 191 2.29 -7.23 -21.52
CA ARG A 191 3.25 -8.21 -22.02
C ARG A 191 3.60 -9.22 -20.93
N PRO A 192 2.70 -10.20 -20.66
CA PRO A 192 3.01 -11.34 -19.80
C PRO A 192 4.34 -12.00 -20.19
N ARG A 193 5.14 -12.37 -19.18
CA ARG A 193 6.43 -13.04 -19.36
C ARG A 193 6.29 -14.55 -19.13
N ARG A 194 7.21 -15.33 -19.73
CA ARG A 194 7.24 -16.80 -19.60
C ARG A 194 7.42 -17.26 -18.14
N SER A 195 8.35 -16.65 -17.42
CA SER A 195 8.38 -16.73 -15.96
C SER A 195 7.59 -15.56 -15.41
N VAL A 196 6.59 -15.85 -14.58
CA VAL A 196 5.67 -14.82 -14.12
C VAL A 196 6.35 -13.96 -13.07
N THR A 197 6.37 -12.67 -13.35
CA THR A 197 6.83 -11.59 -12.48
C THR A 197 5.72 -10.55 -12.40
N TRP A 198 5.99 -9.37 -11.85
CA TRP A 198 5.05 -8.26 -11.86
C TRP A 198 4.57 -7.91 -13.27
N LEU A 199 3.25 -7.88 -13.46
CA LEU A 199 2.62 -7.44 -14.69
C LEU A 199 2.72 -5.92 -14.79
N SER A 200 3.37 -5.43 -15.84
CA SER A 200 3.43 -4.01 -16.16
C SER A 200 2.52 -3.69 -17.34
N LEU A 201 1.73 -2.62 -17.17
CA LEU A 201 1.02 -1.93 -18.22
C LEU A 201 1.99 -1.05 -19.01
N ILE A 202 1.87 -1.08 -20.32
CA ILE A 202 2.70 -0.31 -21.26
C ILE A 202 1.77 0.67 -21.96
N SER A 203 1.98 1.96 -21.74
CA SER A 203 1.23 3.01 -22.43
C SER A 203 1.32 2.82 -23.94
N ARG A 204 0.17 2.78 -24.62
CA ARG A 204 0.12 2.70 -26.08
C ARG A 204 0.57 4.05 -26.67
N PRO A 205 1.64 4.08 -27.49
CA PRO A 205 2.10 5.31 -28.13
C PRO A 205 0.94 5.97 -28.89
N SER A 206 0.91 7.31 -28.92
CA SER A 206 -0.09 8.16 -29.60
C SER A 206 -1.51 8.23 -28.99
N ILE A 207 -1.90 7.29 -28.11
CA ILE A 207 -3.23 7.33 -27.46
C ILE A 207 -3.16 7.48 -25.95
N SER A 208 -2.16 6.90 -25.30
CA SER A 208 -1.98 7.01 -23.87
C SER A 208 -1.14 8.23 -23.56
N ARG A 209 -1.76 9.20 -22.90
CA ARG A 209 -1.16 10.48 -22.52
C ARG A 209 -0.86 10.59 -21.03
N LEU A 210 -1.13 9.51 -20.29
CA LEU A 210 -0.63 9.36 -18.92
C LEU A 210 0.82 8.89 -18.99
N ASP A 211 1.72 9.84 -18.77
CA ASP A 211 3.14 9.56 -18.71
C ASP A 211 3.48 8.67 -17.52
N ALA A 212 4.51 7.85 -17.71
CA ALA A 212 5.06 7.06 -16.62
C ALA A 212 5.48 7.96 -15.46
N PHE A 213 5.19 7.52 -14.25
CA PHE A 213 5.70 8.16 -13.04
C PHE A 213 7.23 8.30 -13.16
N SER A 214 7.73 9.54 -13.13
CA SER A 214 9.11 9.90 -13.49
C SER A 214 10.16 9.23 -12.61
N GLN A 215 9.77 8.81 -11.41
CA GLN A 215 10.57 8.00 -10.50
C GLN A 215 9.95 6.61 -10.42
N SER A 216 10.37 5.67 -11.27
CA SER A 216 9.93 4.26 -11.16
C SER A 216 9.95 3.79 -9.69
N PHE A 217 8.90 3.13 -9.20
CA PHE A 217 8.88 2.59 -7.84
C PHE A 217 10.06 1.62 -7.66
N LYS A 218 11.08 2.04 -6.92
CA LYS A 218 12.23 1.20 -6.51
C LYS A 218 12.00 0.74 -5.07
N HIS A 219 12.52 -0.44 -4.73
CA HIS A 219 12.49 -1.00 -3.36
C HIS A 219 11.08 -1.19 -2.76
N PHE A 220 10.07 -1.52 -3.58
CA PHE A 220 8.72 -1.81 -3.08
C PHE A 220 8.50 -3.28 -2.69
N LYS A 221 9.38 -4.17 -3.16
CA LYS A 221 9.13 -5.62 -3.26
C LYS A 221 8.97 -6.32 -1.90
N ASP A 222 9.56 -5.76 -0.85
CA ASP A 222 9.57 -6.26 0.52
C ASP A 222 8.53 -5.57 1.42
N GLY A 223 8.04 -4.38 1.07
CA GLY A 223 7.01 -3.70 1.83
C GLY A 223 5.59 -4.20 1.56
N TYR A 224 5.23 -5.44 1.90
CA TYR A 224 3.87 -5.99 1.68
C TYR A 224 3.28 -6.70 2.90
N PHE A 225 1.96 -6.67 3.07
CA PHE A 225 1.26 -7.29 4.20
C PHE A 225 -0.04 -7.97 3.77
N LYS A 226 -0.66 -8.76 4.66
CA LYS A 226 -1.92 -9.46 4.40
C LYS A 226 -3.11 -8.56 4.70
N VAL A 227 -4.07 -8.54 3.79
CA VAL A 227 -5.41 -7.99 4.00
C VAL A 227 -6.37 -9.17 4.13
N VAL A 228 -6.79 -9.47 5.35
CA VAL A 228 -7.67 -10.61 5.64
C VAL A 228 -9.12 -10.14 5.68
N VAL A 229 -9.97 -10.76 4.88
CA VAL A 229 -11.38 -10.41 4.74
C VAL A 229 -12.17 -10.93 5.94
N LYS A 230 -12.74 -10.02 6.73
CA LYS A 230 -13.59 -10.37 7.87
C LYS A 230 -15.05 -10.48 7.49
N LYS A 231 -15.87 -10.99 8.42
CA LYS A 231 -17.32 -11.19 8.22
C LYS A 231 -18.02 -9.93 7.69
N GLY A 232 -17.69 -8.76 8.25
CA GLY A 232 -18.26 -7.47 7.84
C GLY A 232 -17.83 -6.99 6.45
N GLY A 233 -16.75 -7.56 5.90
CA GLY A 233 -16.21 -7.17 4.59
C GLY A 233 -16.61 -8.08 3.43
N LYS A 234 -17.30 -9.20 3.69
CA LYS A 234 -17.54 -10.22 2.65
C LYS A 234 -18.20 -9.65 1.39
N SER A 235 -19.21 -8.79 1.52
CA SER A 235 -19.90 -8.18 0.37
C SER A 235 -19.01 -7.25 -0.46
N HIS A 236 -17.96 -6.68 0.13
CA HIS A 236 -17.01 -5.82 -0.58
C HIS A 236 -16.04 -6.61 -1.46
N PHE A 237 -15.68 -7.83 -1.07
CA PHE A 237 -14.61 -8.59 -1.75
C PHE A 237 -15.05 -9.91 -2.37
N LEU A 238 -16.24 -10.41 -2.02
CA LEU A 238 -16.79 -11.69 -2.48
C LEU A 238 -18.14 -11.48 -3.18
N ASN A 239 -18.41 -12.36 -4.14
CA ASN A 239 -19.71 -12.50 -4.80
C ASN A 239 -20.67 -13.29 -3.90
N ALA A 240 -21.95 -13.34 -4.28
CA ALA A 240 -22.99 -14.05 -3.54
C ALA A 240 -22.73 -15.56 -3.43
N ASP A 241 -22.09 -16.16 -4.44
CA ASP A 241 -21.66 -17.57 -4.46
C ASP A 241 -20.38 -17.83 -3.63
N GLY A 242 -19.82 -16.78 -3.01
CA GLY A 242 -18.59 -16.85 -2.24
C GLY A 242 -17.31 -16.80 -3.07
N SER A 243 -17.38 -16.75 -4.40
CA SER A 243 -16.20 -16.51 -5.26
C SER A 243 -15.63 -15.11 -5.02
N THR A 244 -14.35 -14.91 -5.31
CA THR A 244 -13.69 -13.61 -5.11
C THR A 244 -14.03 -12.65 -6.26
N LYS A 245 -14.25 -11.37 -5.96
CA LYS A 245 -14.55 -10.34 -6.98
C LYS A 245 -13.39 -10.03 -7.92
N PHE A 246 -12.18 -10.42 -7.52
CA PHE A 246 -10.93 -10.35 -8.27
C PHE A 246 -9.97 -11.45 -7.75
N PRO A 247 -8.88 -11.78 -8.45
CA PRO A 247 -7.91 -12.76 -7.96
C PRO A 247 -7.24 -12.28 -6.66
N PHE A 248 -7.28 -13.10 -5.61
CA PHE A 248 -6.62 -12.78 -4.33
C PHE A 248 -5.15 -13.22 -4.30
N SER A 249 -4.79 -14.21 -5.12
CA SER A 249 -3.47 -14.82 -5.19
C SER A 249 -2.88 -14.65 -6.59
N TRP A 250 -1.56 -14.70 -6.71
CA TRP A 250 -0.91 -14.60 -8.03
C TRP A 250 -1.36 -15.72 -8.95
N THR A 251 -1.50 -15.40 -10.23
CA THR A 251 -1.88 -16.35 -11.28
C THR A 251 -0.72 -16.58 -12.25
N ASN A 252 -0.64 -17.79 -12.81
CA ASN A 252 0.34 -18.10 -13.85
C ASN A 252 -0.13 -17.72 -15.27
N ASN A 253 -1.35 -17.19 -15.40
CA ASN A 253 -2.00 -16.89 -16.66
C ASN A 253 -2.63 -15.48 -16.66
N PRO A 254 -1.83 -14.42 -16.49
CA PRO A 254 -2.33 -13.05 -16.62
C PRO A 254 -2.82 -12.79 -18.05
N SER A 255 -3.92 -12.05 -18.18
CA SER A 255 -4.55 -11.75 -19.47
C SER A 255 -3.66 -10.85 -20.32
N ARG A 256 -3.56 -11.20 -21.61
CA ARG A 256 -2.86 -10.39 -22.60
C ARG A 256 -3.83 -9.42 -23.26
N TYR A 257 -3.53 -8.13 -23.15
CA TYR A 257 -4.17 -7.06 -23.91
C TYR A 257 -3.14 -6.46 -24.84
N LYS A 258 -3.47 -6.35 -26.12
CA LYS A 258 -2.58 -5.76 -27.10
C LYS A 258 -3.39 -5.15 -28.23
N ASP A 259 -3.09 -3.91 -28.57
CA ASP A 259 -3.64 -3.24 -29.76
C ASP A 259 -5.18 -3.23 -29.81
N MET A 260 -5.86 -3.11 -28.65
CA MET A 260 -7.33 -3.13 -28.57
C MET A 260 -7.95 -2.04 -29.48
N GLY A 261 -8.90 -2.46 -30.30
CA GLY A 261 -9.63 -1.58 -31.21
C GLY A 261 -10.75 -0.81 -30.53
N VAL A 262 -11.13 0.34 -31.09
CA VAL A 262 -12.26 1.15 -30.57
C VAL A 262 -13.58 0.39 -30.76
N GLU A 263 -13.68 -0.44 -31.78
CA GLU A 263 -14.82 -1.29 -32.08
C GLU A 263 -15.10 -2.34 -31.00
N GLU A 264 -14.08 -2.76 -30.23
CA GLU A 264 -14.22 -3.70 -29.10
C GLU A 264 -14.84 -3.03 -27.85
N LEU A 265 -14.88 -1.71 -27.83
CA LEU A 265 -15.40 -0.93 -26.70
C LEU A 265 -16.93 -0.83 -26.75
N SER A 266 -17.54 -0.88 -25.56
CA SER A 266 -18.96 -0.56 -25.40
C SER A 266 -19.23 0.91 -25.73
N ALA A 267 -20.50 1.28 -25.92
CA ALA A 267 -20.86 2.67 -26.18
C ALA A 267 -20.41 3.62 -25.05
N GLY A 268 -20.55 3.19 -23.78
CA GLY A 268 -20.09 3.97 -22.63
C GLY A 268 -18.56 4.07 -22.56
N ASP A 269 -17.84 2.99 -22.89
CA ASP A 269 -16.37 3.02 -22.92
C ASP A 269 -15.83 3.97 -23.99
N LYS A 270 -16.50 4.01 -25.16
CA LYS A 270 -16.17 4.94 -26.25
C LYS A 270 -16.32 6.40 -25.84
N GLU A 271 -17.34 6.72 -25.05
CA GLU A 271 -17.54 8.06 -24.50
C GLU A 271 -16.38 8.46 -23.59
N VAL A 272 -16.00 7.59 -22.64
CA VAL A 272 -14.87 7.84 -21.74
C VAL A 272 -13.57 8.01 -22.52
N VAL A 273 -13.30 7.12 -23.48
CA VAL A 273 -12.10 7.18 -24.32
C VAL A 273 -12.07 8.46 -25.16
N GLY A 274 -13.19 8.83 -25.78
CA GLY A 274 -13.32 10.05 -26.58
C GLY A 274 -13.01 11.29 -25.75
N MET A 275 -13.61 11.41 -24.56
CA MET A 275 -13.36 12.52 -23.64
C MET A 275 -11.89 12.61 -23.21
N PHE A 276 -11.24 11.48 -22.93
CA PHE A 276 -9.81 11.48 -22.58
C PHE A 276 -8.90 11.90 -23.73
N VAL A 277 -9.24 11.51 -24.97
CA VAL A 277 -8.49 11.93 -26.16
C VAL A 277 -8.66 13.44 -26.41
N GLU A 278 -9.82 14.00 -26.13
CA GLU A 278 -10.09 15.44 -26.29
C GLU A 278 -9.46 16.29 -25.18
N VAL A 279 -9.65 15.91 -23.91
CA VAL A 279 -9.24 16.73 -22.75
C VAL A 279 -7.75 16.63 -22.46
N CYS A 280 -7.13 15.46 -22.67
CA CYS A 280 -5.68 15.32 -22.57
C CYS A 280 -4.97 15.67 -23.89
N GLY A 281 -5.74 16.17 -24.88
CA GLY A 281 -5.44 16.52 -26.27
C GLY A 281 -4.40 17.59 -26.53
#